data_AF-A0A9D6ZJH3-F1
#
_entry.id   AF-A0A9D6ZJH3-F1
#
_cell.length_a   1.000
_cell.length_b   1.000
_cell.length_c   1.000
_cell.angle_alpha   90.00
_cell.angle_beta   90.00
_cell.angle_gamma   90.00
#
_symmetry.space_group_name_H-M   'P 1'
#
loop_
_entity.id
_entity.type
_entity.pdbx_description
1 polymer ?
#
loop_
_entity_poly.entity_id
_entity_poly.type
_entity_poly.pdbx_seq_one_letter_code
_entity_poly.pdbx_strand_id
1 'polypeptide(L)'
;MKKKLLIVALGLLLSLPFTAYALFTNGEFEDGTFTGWTVENGFNSDGLVLDGDGIPIAETVTYSPGGHDTIHTWDNVTSGSGTDYMAFLLPSVKYGTHSAVVNYSGQGTTFGDGRKATRIYQESALAESDRDPDGNFYLRFSWAAVTESAHEPAGQSYFHVSFKNVTQGTTLYDRFYYSGQPGITWRTDNTTNTDWYWLDWQDVDVNISDNVAVGDILRIEASAAGCRYSGHAGHVYLDGFRSQAAPQTGTATSGFDLRNDALGNGWCGTVFAVGDKGGNGPGGPWSGAALTTLYFMMFLLPVWILKRMHGKKRSLMKPALLSFLFLLILCLAAALPASAGDLVPKAQRYHPTSDGSGTLTLDSDQPLGAGNWAFVSTLNISKRPLNRGDINNLTVQTERVHDLATLDFAAAYGFCKDFQVGIDVPFNLLLNGSNVRGEENTNNNIGDIKVNGKWQFLSRPTYGLAFVPYVIFPSGNDEYLLSEGKFSVGGKLAGHLTHSPKLTFLANLGVQQVGNPATQNYSTWIQYGVGADYKLSKKESLVAEINGETIGEKPFDHTVVSPFELLAAYRNEWTPGWTWQVGGGGGLSKGMGAPQWRAIVGVAYLFNNPKAAPAR
;
A
#
# COMPACT_ATOMS: atom_id res chain seq x y z
N MET A 1 -37.00 -10.01 -33.38
CA MET A 1 -36.64 -8.75 -34.06
C MET A 1 -37.25 -7.57 -33.33
N LYS A 2 -36.51 -6.45 -33.28
CA LYS A 2 -36.82 -5.14 -32.67
C LYS A 2 -36.41 -4.96 -31.19
N LYS A 3 -35.12 -4.60 -31.06
CA LYS A 3 -34.51 -3.88 -29.94
C LYS A 3 -35.29 -2.58 -29.67
N LYS A 4 -35.55 -2.26 -28.40
CA LYS A 4 -35.81 -0.89 -27.97
C LYS A 4 -34.77 -0.52 -26.92
N LEU A 5 -33.86 0.33 -27.37
CA LEU A 5 -32.86 1.08 -26.63
C LEU A 5 -33.61 2.11 -25.78
N LEU A 6 -33.36 2.19 -24.47
CA LEU A 6 -33.75 3.34 -23.66
C LEU A 6 -32.47 4.05 -23.24
N ILE A 7 -32.18 5.16 -23.92
CA ILE A 7 -31.17 6.15 -23.54
C ILE A 7 -31.87 7.08 -22.54
N VAL A 8 -31.33 7.20 -21.33
CA VAL A 8 -31.65 8.31 -20.42
C VAL A 8 -30.38 9.16 -20.33
N ALA A 9 -30.44 10.33 -20.95
CA ALA A 9 -29.49 11.41 -20.80
C ALA A 9 -29.99 12.35 -19.70
N LEU A 10 -29.18 12.56 -18.67
CA LEU A 10 -29.29 13.65 -17.68
C LEU A 10 -28.02 13.58 -16.82
N GLY A 11 -27.15 14.58 -16.71
CA GLY A 11 -26.95 15.84 -17.38
C GLY A 11 -25.48 16.22 -17.15
N LEU A 12 -24.86 16.87 -18.13
CA LEU A 12 -23.54 17.51 -17.96
C LEU A 12 -23.64 18.52 -16.82
N LEU A 13 -23.10 18.19 -15.65
CA LEU A 13 -22.55 19.18 -14.75
C LEU A 13 -21.14 19.46 -15.25
N LEU A 14 -20.90 20.69 -15.67
CA LEU A 14 -19.57 21.19 -15.97
C LEU A 14 -18.66 20.86 -14.79
N SER A 15 -17.68 19.98 -15.01
CA SER A 15 -16.48 19.92 -14.20
C SER A 15 -15.71 21.22 -14.45
N LEU A 16 -16.00 22.24 -13.66
CA LEU A 16 -15.02 23.30 -13.45
C LEU A 16 -13.84 22.63 -12.74
N PRO A 17 -12.60 22.74 -13.26
CA PRO A 17 -11.45 22.29 -12.51
C PRO A 17 -11.40 23.09 -11.21
N PHE A 18 -11.53 22.42 -10.06
CA PHE A 18 -11.10 23.01 -8.81
C PHE A 18 -9.58 23.07 -8.88
N THR A 19 -9.04 24.24 -9.23
CA THR A 19 -7.64 24.53 -8.98
C THR A 19 -7.49 24.63 -7.47
N ALA A 20 -6.75 23.73 -6.84
CA ALA A 20 -6.27 23.97 -5.48
C ALA A 20 -5.44 25.25 -5.57
N TYR A 21 -5.91 26.34 -4.96
CA TYR A 21 -5.18 27.59 -4.98
C TYR A 21 -4.00 27.44 -4.01
N ALA A 22 -2.78 27.38 -4.54
CA ALA A 22 -1.59 27.35 -3.71
C ALA A 22 -1.30 28.77 -3.19
N LEU A 23 -1.09 28.89 -1.88
CA LEU A 23 -0.65 30.13 -1.23
C LEU A 23 0.65 30.67 -1.85
N PHE A 24 1.50 29.77 -2.36
CA PHE A 24 2.76 30.09 -3.04
C PHE A 24 2.75 29.56 -4.47
N THR A 25 3.24 30.36 -5.40
CA THR A 25 3.40 29.98 -6.81
C THR A 25 4.36 28.80 -6.91
N ASN A 26 3.93 27.70 -7.54
CA ASN A 26 4.72 26.48 -7.72
C ASN A 26 5.36 26.03 -6.38
N GLY A 27 4.58 26.09 -5.29
CA GLY A 27 5.01 25.59 -3.99
C GLY A 27 5.12 24.07 -3.94
N GLU A 28 4.43 23.36 -4.83
CA GLU A 28 4.52 21.91 -5.00
C GLU A 28 5.65 21.46 -5.93
N PHE A 29 6.37 22.40 -6.57
CA PHE A 29 7.51 22.13 -7.47
C PHE A 29 7.23 21.27 -8.71
N GLU A 30 5.96 20.92 -8.97
CA GLU A 30 5.52 20.08 -10.09
C GLU A 30 5.82 20.64 -11.48
N ASP A 31 6.14 21.94 -11.59
CA ASP A 31 6.66 22.54 -12.82
C ASP A 31 8.11 22.08 -13.14
N GLY A 32 8.75 21.32 -12.26
CA GLY A 32 10.15 20.89 -12.37
C GLY A 32 11.12 22.07 -12.36
N THR A 33 10.71 23.21 -11.78
CA THR A 33 11.48 24.45 -11.71
C THR A 33 11.29 25.14 -10.37
N PHE A 34 12.08 26.19 -10.12
CA PHE A 34 11.91 27.10 -8.98
C PHE A 34 11.10 28.35 -9.38
N THR A 35 10.17 28.23 -10.33
CA THR A 35 9.32 29.35 -10.76
C THR A 35 8.59 29.95 -9.55
N GLY A 36 8.62 31.27 -9.41
CA GLY A 36 8.03 31.97 -8.26
C GLY A 36 8.92 32.05 -7.01
N TRP A 37 10.02 31.31 -6.95
CA TRP A 37 10.96 31.34 -5.82
C TRP A 37 12.15 32.26 -6.10
N THR A 38 12.55 33.01 -5.07
CA THR A 38 13.82 33.74 -5.08
C THR A 38 14.91 32.82 -4.59
N VAL A 39 16.02 32.72 -5.33
CA VAL A 39 17.18 31.89 -5.01
C VAL A 39 18.37 32.80 -4.75
N GLU A 40 18.97 32.65 -3.58
CA GLU A 40 20.17 33.37 -3.18
C GLU A 40 21.24 32.38 -2.74
N ASN A 41 22.49 32.72 -3.04
CA ASN A 41 23.64 31.90 -2.68
C ASN A 41 24.60 32.70 -1.81
N GLY A 42 25.39 32.00 -1.02
CA GLY A 42 26.36 32.56 -0.11
C GLY A 42 27.39 31.52 0.33
N PHE A 43 28.19 31.91 1.32
CA PHE A 43 29.17 31.02 1.93
C PHE A 43 29.07 31.07 3.45
N ASN A 44 28.95 29.90 4.08
CA ASN A 44 29.09 29.67 5.50
C ASN A 44 30.58 29.78 5.91
N SER A 45 31.19 30.96 5.79
CA SER A 45 32.61 31.12 6.12
C SER A 45 32.88 31.30 7.61
N ASP A 46 31.93 31.92 8.32
CA ASP A 46 32.12 32.31 9.72
C ASP A 46 31.46 31.30 10.70
N GLY A 47 30.54 30.46 10.22
CA GLY A 47 29.86 29.43 11.00
C GLY A 47 28.48 29.86 11.51
N LEU A 48 27.94 29.08 12.46
CA LEU A 48 26.69 29.37 13.13
C LEU A 48 26.90 30.20 14.40
N VAL A 49 25.92 31.05 14.71
CA VAL A 49 25.79 31.66 16.04
C VAL A 49 24.93 30.73 16.89
N LEU A 50 25.49 30.24 18.00
CA LEU A 50 24.80 29.40 18.96
C LEU A 50 24.57 30.17 20.27
N ASP A 51 23.50 29.83 20.98
CA ASP A 51 23.28 30.30 22.35
C ASP A 51 24.12 29.53 23.38
N GLY A 52 23.94 29.84 24.67
CA GLY A 52 24.67 29.20 25.77
C GLY A 52 24.39 27.71 25.94
N ASP A 53 23.29 27.20 25.38
CA ASP A 53 22.89 25.80 25.41
C ASP A 53 23.25 25.06 24.11
N GLY A 54 23.93 25.75 23.17
CA GLY A 54 24.38 25.20 21.90
C GLY A 54 23.27 25.12 20.84
N ILE A 55 22.18 25.87 20.99
CA ILE A 55 21.09 25.94 20.02
C ILE A 55 21.40 27.02 18.98
N PRO A 56 21.25 26.75 17.67
CA PRO A 56 21.46 27.77 16.64
C PRO A 56 20.41 28.87 16.73
N ILE A 57 20.87 30.11 16.77
CA ILE A 57 20.01 31.31 16.83
C ILE A 57 20.12 32.17 15.56
N ALA A 58 21.21 32.03 14.80
CA ALA A 58 21.39 32.69 13.52
C ALA A 58 22.47 32.00 12.66
N GLU A 59 22.27 32.05 11.36
CA GLU A 59 23.34 31.87 10.37
C GLU A 59 24.09 33.20 10.17
N THR A 60 25.39 33.15 9.88
CA THR A 60 26.19 34.35 9.56
C THR A 60 26.40 34.54 8.06
N VAL A 61 25.61 33.85 7.24
CA VAL A 61 25.78 33.87 5.78
C VAL A 61 25.29 35.20 5.21
N THR A 62 26.13 35.85 4.41
CA THR A 62 25.70 36.95 3.55
C THR A 62 25.22 36.38 2.22
N TYR A 63 23.92 36.42 1.98
CA TYR A 63 23.29 35.96 0.76
C TYR A 63 23.32 37.03 -0.33
N SER A 64 23.52 36.61 -1.58
CA SER A 64 23.46 37.47 -2.76
C SER A 64 22.67 36.79 -3.87
N PRO A 65 21.87 37.53 -4.67
CA PRO A 65 21.20 36.98 -5.84
C PRO A 65 22.21 36.50 -6.90
N GLY A 66 21.96 35.33 -7.51
CA GLY A 66 22.87 34.70 -8.47
C GLY A 66 24.00 33.88 -7.83
N GLY A 67 24.72 33.08 -8.62
CA GLY A 67 25.76 32.15 -8.14
C GLY A 67 25.81 30.86 -8.94
N HIS A 68 26.56 29.86 -8.48
CA HIS A 68 26.41 28.49 -8.98
C HIS A 68 25.14 27.91 -8.34
N ASP A 69 24.13 27.64 -9.16
CA ASP A 69 22.88 27.03 -8.70
C ASP A 69 23.20 25.69 -8.03
N THR A 70 23.05 25.67 -6.72
CA THR A 70 23.05 24.43 -5.91
C THR A 70 21.63 24.11 -5.52
N ILE A 71 20.71 24.31 -6.45
CA ILE A 71 19.31 23.94 -6.30
C ILE A 71 18.99 22.91 -7.36
N HIS A 72 18.12 21.97 -7.03
CA HIS A 72 17.68 20.95 -7.95
C HIS A 72 16.23 20.60 -7.66
N THR A 73 15.46 20.35 -8.71
CA THR A 73 14.16 19.71 -8.56
C THR A 73 14.36 18.23 -8.81
N TRP A 74 14.10 17.41 -7.79
CA TRP A 74 14.20 15.97 -7.96
C TRP A 74 12.95 15.44 -8.66
N ASP A 75 13.11 14.59 -9.66
CA ASP A 75 12.00 13.94 -10.36
C ASP A 75 11.96 12.44 -10.00
N ASN A 76 10.80 11.94 -9.59
CA ASN A 76 10.61 10.52 -9.29
C ASN A 76 10.63 9.60 -10.54
N VAL A 77 10.54 10.17 -11.76
CA VAL A 77 10.46 9.45 -13.03
C VAL A 77 11.82 9.16 -13.66
N THR A 78 12.78 10.10 -13.56
CA THR A 78 14.04 10.04 -14.36
C THR A 78 15.34 9.81 -13.58
N SER A 79 15.34 10.00 -12.25
CA SER A 79 16.56 10.09 -11.43
C SER A 79 17.16 8.75 -10.94
N GLY A 80 16.59 7.61 -11.32
CA GLY A 80 17.23 6.28 -11.18
C GLY A 80 17.28 5.64 -9.79
N SER A 81 17.18 6.39 -8.68
CA SER A 81 17.14 5.81 -7.31
C SER A 81 15.82 6.05 -6.55
N GLY A 82 15.07 7.12 -6.85
CA GLY A 82 13.88 7.52 -6.07
C GLY A 82 14.17 7.92 -4.62
N THR A 83 15.43 7.92 -4.20
CA THR A 83 15.91 8.25 -2.86
C THR A 83 17.22 9.05 -2.92
N ASP A 84 17.49 9.80 -1.85
CA ASP A 84 18.70 10.60 -1.71
C ASP A 84 19.97 9.72 -1.72
N TYR A 85 21.04 10.16 -2.38
CA TYR A 85 22.25 9.34 -2.54
C TYR A 85 23.07 9.17 -1.24
N MET A 86 23.02 10.14 -0.34
CA MET A 86 23.70 10.11 0.96
C MET A 86 22.78 9.61 2.08
N ALA A 87 21.48 9.84 1.93
CA ALA A 87 20.43 9.29 2.77
C ALA A 87 19.54 8.34 1.95
N PHE A 88 20.04 7.16 1.60
CA PHE A 88 19.37 6.21 0.69
C PHE A 88 17.96 5.75 1.13
N LEU A 89 17.58 6.00 2.38
CA LEU A 89 16.26 5.73 2.95
C LEU A 89 15.28 6.90 2.79
N LEU A 90 15.78 8.11 2.53
CA LEU A 90 14.98 9.29 2.36
C LEU A 90 14.47 9.33 0.91
N PRO A 91 13.15 9.19 0.66
CA PRO A 91 12.58 9.42 -0.65
C PRO A 91 12.91 10.84 -1.09
N SER A 92 13.31 11.01 -2.34
CA SER A 92 13.68 12.32 -2.84
C SER A 92 12.47 13.21 -3.19
N VAL A 93 11.26 12.63 -3.24
CA VAL A 93 9.99 13.34 -3.48
C VAL A 93 8.94 12.83 -2.49
N LYS A 94 8.13 13.74 -1.93
CA LYS A 94 7.13 13.44 -0.89
C LYS A 94 5.69 13.52 -1.38
N TYR A 95 5.39 14.45 -2.27
CA TYR A 95 4.11 14.58 -2.95
C TYR A 95 4.36 14.76 -4.45
N GLY A 96 3.42 14.30 -5.28
CA GLY A 96 3.52 14.51 -6.73
C GLY A 96 4.73 13.83 -7.37
N THR A 97 5.32 14.52 -8.34
CA THR A 97 6.44 14.06 -9.15
C THR A 97 7.73 14.78 -8.84
N HIS A 98 7.67 15.98 -8.26
CA HIS A 98 8.82 16.82 -8.01
C HIS A 98 8.91 17.30 -6.56
N SER A 99 10.14 17.51 -6.09
CA SER A 99 10.40 18.26 -4.86
C SER A 99 11.57 19.21 -5.08
N ALA A 100 11.68 20.25 -4.26
CA ALA A 100 12.88 21.08 -4.23
C ALA A 100 13.95 20.49 -3.32
N VAL A 101 15.20 20.52 -3.79
CA VAL A 101 16.40 20.28 -2.99
C VAL A 101 17.25 21.53 -3.00
N VAL A 102 17.54 22.05 -1.81
CA VAL A 102 18.30 23.28 -1.58
C VAL A 102 19.69 22.93 -1.06
N ASN A 103 20.71 23.53 -1.68
CA ASN A 103 22.15 23.26 -1.49
C ASN A 103 22.63 21.88 -2.03
N TYR A 104 22.12 21.48 -3.20
CA TYR A 104 22.46 20.26 -3.93
C TYR A 104 23.44 20.50 -5.10
N SER A 105 24.49 19.68 -5.24
CA SER A 105 25.44 19.72 -6.38
C SER A 105 25.44 18.41 -7.17
N GLY A 106 24.72 18.38 -8.29
CA GLY A 106 24.26 17.18 -8.99
C GLY A 106 25.23 16.37 -9.85
N GLN A 107 26.50 16.16 -9.46
CA GLN A 107 27.34 15.16 -10.13
C GLN A 107 28.32 14.44 -9.19
N GLY A 108 28.01 13.18 -8.90
CA GLY A 108 29.00 12.10 -8.89
C GLY A 108 29.90 11.91 -7.67
N THR A 109 30.45 12.95 -7.03
CA THR A 109 31.39 12.76 -5.90
C THR A 109 31.58 13.98 -4.98
N THR A 110 30.77 15.04 -5.07
CA THR A 110 30.91 16.20 -4.17
C THR A 110 29.55 16.81 -3.88
N PHE A 111 28.97 16.43 -2.73
CA PHE A 111 27.75 17.01 -2.16
C PHE A 111 28.11 18.33 -1.48
N GLY A 112 27.23 19.35 -1.56
CA GLY A 112 27.42 20.64 -0.88
C GLY A 112 28.85 21.13 -0.94
N ASP A 113 29.34 21.43 -2.15
CA ASP A 113 30.75 21.71 -2.43
C ASP A 113 31.31 22.83 -1.53
N GLY A 114 31.93 22.40 -0.43
CA GLY A 114 32.61 23.24 0.51
C GLY A 114 31.71 24.06 1.43
N ARG A 115 32.06 25.33 1.61
CA ARG A 115 31.37 26.26 2.53
C ARG A 115 30.10 26.85 1.92
N LYS A 116 29.57 26.29 0.84
CA LYS A 116 28.43 26.88 0.12
C LYS A 116 27.19 26.86 0.98
N ALA A 117 26.39 27.92 0.85
CA ALA A 117 25.12 28.08 1.51
C ALA A 117 24.12 28.60 0.48
N THR A 118 22.91 28.07 0.51
CA THR A 118 21.87 28.40 -0.45
C THR A 118 20.57 28.59 0.28
N ARG A 119 19.82 29.59 -0.16
CA ARG A 119 18.53 29.96 0.40
C ARG A 119 17.52 30.15 -0.71
N ILE A 120 16.34 29.58 -0.52
CA ILE A 120 15.17 29.90 -1.32
C ILE A 120 14.10 30.51 -0.44
N TYR A 121 13.36 31.47 -1.00
CA TYR A 121 12.17 32.00 -0.32
C TYR A 121 11.13 32.49 -1.31
N GLN A 122 9.89 32.55 -0.85
CA GLN A 122 8.79 33.18 -1.54
C GLN A 122 7.93 33.96 -0.54
N GLU A 123 7.45 35.12 -0.97
CA GLU A 123 6.50 35.94 -0.22
C GLU A 123 5.16 35.94 -0.95
N SER A 124 4.07 35.79 -0.21
CA SER A 124 2.72 35.82 -0.76
C SER A 124 1.75 36.47 0.22
N ALA A 125 0.76 37.19 -0.31
CA ALA A 125 -0.29 37.77 0.50
C ALA A 125 -1.34 36.71 0.83
N LEU A 126 -1.65 36.52 2.11
CA LEU A 126 -2.71 35.61 2.55
C LEU A 126 -4.07 36.10 2.01
N ALA A 127 -4.77 35.28 1.25
CA ALA A 127 -6.07 35.62 0.68
C ALA A 127 -7.23 34.88 1.39
N GLU A 128 -8.46 35.38 1.26
CA GLU A 128 -9.64 34.64 1.74
C GLU A 128 -9.80 33.27 1.04
N SER A 129 -9.27 33.12 -0.17
CA SER A 129 -9.25 31.84 -0.88
C SER A 129 -8.37 30.79 -0.20
N ASP A 130 -7.44 31.20 0.66
CA ASP A 130 -6.55 30.30 1.41
C ASP A 130 -7.19 29.77 2.70
N ARG A 131 -8.40 30.25 3.03
CA ARG A 131 -9.15 29.78 4.19
C ARG A 131 -9.67 28.38 3.91
N ASP A 132 -9.39 27.48 4.83
CA ASP A 132 -9.87 26.10 4.79
C ASP A 132 -11.41 26.07 4.98
N PRO A 133 -12.13 25.08 4.43
CA PRO A 133 -13.57 24.92 4.65
C PRO A 133 -14.06 24.97 6.10
N ASP A 134 -13.20 24.68 7.08
CA ASP A 134 -13.52 24.79 8.51
C ASP A 134 -13.50 26.25 9.04
N GLY A 135 -13.11 27.21 8.21
CA GLY A 135 -13.04 28.64 8.52
C GLY A 135 -11.67 29.12 9.02
N ASN A 136 -10.70 28.22 9.20
CA ASN A 136 -9.37 28.52 9.73
C ASN A 136 -8.31 28.64 8.63
N PHE A 137 -7.17 29.23 8.97
CA PHE A 137 -5.96 29.23 8.15
C PHE A 137 -4.94 28.23 8.68
N TYR A 138 -4.30 27.51 7.76
CA TYR A 138 -3.31 26.51 8.08
C TYR A 138 -2.02 26.72 7.31
N LEU A 139 -0.90 26.45 7.98
CA LEU A 139 0.41 26.28 7.35
C LEU A 139 0.60 24.81 7.03
N ARG A 140 0.67 24.46 5.74
CA ARG A 140 0.86 23.08 5.29
C ARG A 140 1.94 22.95 4.23
N PHE A 141 2.93 22.12 4.53
CA PHE A 141 4.04 21.77 3.63
C PHE A 141 4.85 20.64 4.26
N SER A 142 5.84 20.12 3.54
CA SER A 142 6.75 19.11 4.07
C SER A 142 8.19 19.43 3.77
N TRP A 143 9.08 19.00 4.67
CA TRP A 143 10.51 19.17 4.52
C TRP A 143 11.28 17.95 5.04
N ALA A 144 12.46 17.70 4.47
CA ALA A 144 13.40 16.71 4.97
C ALA A 144 14.82 17.31 4.90
N ALA A 145 15.79 16.73 5.58
CA ALA A 145 17.14 17.28 5.55
C ALA A 145 18.21 16.21 5.68
N VAL A 146 19.33 16.41 5.01
CA VAL A 146 20.48 15.51 4.99
C VAL A 146 21.73 16.35 5.21
N THR A 147 22.62 15.91 6.09
CA THR A 147 23.71 16.73 6.58
C THR A 147 24.86 15.84 7.03
N GLU A 148 26.08 16.30 6.81
CA GLU A 148 27.29 15.56 7.17
C GLU A 148 27.90 16.15 8.43
N SER A 149 28.09 15.31 9.44
CA SER A 149 28.68 15.68 10.73
C SER A 149 30.18 15.79 10.62
N ALA A 150 30.66 17.01 10.86
CA ALA A 150 32.06 17.30 11.08
C ALA A 150 32.25 18.57 11.90
N HIS A 151 33.33 18.60 12.69
CA HIS A 151 33.75 19.77 13.48
C HIS A 151 32.86 20.11 14.69
N GLU A 152 33.22 21.19 15.39
CA GLU A 152 32.46 21.75 16.50
C GLU A 152 31.07 22.24 16.05
N PRO A 153 30.06 22.27 16.94
CA PRO A 153 28.69 22.70 16.62
C PRO A 153 28.56 23.95 15.73
N ALA A 154 29.32 25.00 16.03
CA ALA A 154 29.28 26.24 15.25
C ALA A 154 29.91 26.13 13.85
N GLY A 155 30.72 25.09 13.61
CA GLY A 155 31.37 24.83 12.33
C GLY A 155 30.68 23.79 11.46
N GLN A 156 29.61 23.15 11.96
CA GLN A 156 28.88 22.07 11.31
C GLN A 156 28.10 22.54 10.07
N SER A 157 27.75 21.58 9.21
CA SER A 157 26.72 21.78 8.18
C SER A 157 25.34 21.96 8.83
N TYR A 158 24.42 22.64 8.16
CA TYR A 158 23.13 22.99 8.74
C TYR A 158 22.02 23.13 7.70
N PHE A 159 20.79 23.16 8.21
CA PHE A 159 19.63 23.64 7.48
C PHE A 159 18.72 24.47 8.37
N HIS A 160 17.92 25.32 7.74
CA HIS A 160 16.93 26.16 8.37
C HIS A 160 15.67 26.19 7.52
N VAL A 161 14.52 25.91 8.13
CA VAL A 161 13.21 26.03 7.50
C VAL A 161 12.36 26.93 8.39
N SER A 162 11.90 28.06 7.84
CA SER A 162 11.10 29.01 8.60
C SER A 162 9.91 29.54 7.83
N PHE A 163 8.84 29.82 8.58
CA PHE A 163 7.63 30.46 8.09
C PHE A 163 7.31 31.66 8.96
N LYS A 164 7.15 32.83 8.35
CA LYS A 164 6.99 34.10 9.04
C LYS A 164 5.82 34.89 8.47
N ASN A 165 5.09 35.56 9.35
CA ASN A 165 4.25 36.68 8.96
C ASN A 165 5.10 37.94 8.95
N VAL A 166 5.50 38.37 7.76
CA VAL A 166 6.39 39.53 7.58
C VAL A 166 5.67 40.82 7.93
N THR A 167 4.36 40.90 7.67
CA THR A 167 3.55 42.08 8.04
C THR A 167 3.51 42.29 9.54
N GLN A 168 3.34 41.21 10.32
CA GLN A 168 3.24 41.29 11.78
C GLN A 168 4.59 41.11 12.50
N GLY A 169 5.64 40.69 11.80
CA GLY A 169 6.95 40.39 12.39
C GLY A 169 6.93 39.15 13.30
N THR A 170 6.00 38.22 13.08
CA THR A 170 5.84 37.00 13.91
C THR A 170 6.38 35.77 13.18
N THR A 171 7.04 34.88 13.93
CA THR A 171 7.48 33.58 13.42
C THR A 171 6.41 32.54 13.72
N LEU A 172 5.90 31.90 12.67
CA LEU A 172 4.81 30.92 12.75
C LEU A 172 5.37 29.49 12.81
N TYR A 173 6.53 29.26 12.19
CA TYR A 173 7.24 28.00 12.21
C TYR A 173 8.74 28.23 12.08
N ASP A 174 9.54 27.50 12.84
CA ASP A 174 10.99 27.61 12.79
C ASP A 174 11.64 26.27 13.16
N ARG A 175 12.50 25.77 12.28
CA ARG A 175 13.33 24.58 12.50
C ARG A 175 14.73 24.88 12.00
N PHE A 176 15.65 25.06 12.91
CA PHE A 176 17.06 25.33 12.63
C PHE A 176 17.89 24.31 13.37
N TYR A 177 18.57 23.44 12.63
CA TYR A 177 19.45 22.43 13.21
C TYR A 177 20.77 22.37 12.45
N TYR A 178 21.83 22.10 13.19
CA TYR A 178 23.13 21.71 12.64
C TYR A 178 23.33 20.20 12.76
N SER A 179 24.23 19.65 11.96
CA SER A 179 24.49 18.20 11.93
C SER A 179 24.85 17.62 13.29
N GLY A 180 24.16 16.54 13.68
CA GLY A 180 24.40 15.85 14.94
C GLY A 180 24.02 16.65 16.19
N GLN A 181 23.20 17.72 16.07
CA GLN A 181 22.75 18.51 17.21
C GLN A 181 22.13 17.63 18.32
N PRO A 182 22.58 17.76 19.59
CA PRO A 182 22.00 17.02 20.71
C PRO A 182 20.49 17.27 20.87
N GLY A 183 19.76 16.23 21.29
CA GLY A 183 18.31 16.30 21.48
C GLY A 183 17.49 16.11 20.21
N ILE A 184 18.14 15.99 19.04
CA ILE A 184 17.49 15.66 17.77
C ILE A 184 17.69 14.18 17.46
N THR A 185 16.61 13.49 17.11
CA THR A 185 16.66 12.07 16.72
C THR A 185 17.03 11.96 15.25
N TRP A 186 18.33 12.08 14.98
CA TRP A 186 18.87 11.87 13.65
C TRP A 186 18.87 10.41 13.25
N ARG A 187 18.69 10.15 11.96
CA ARG A 187 19.04 8.88 11.34
C ARG A 187 20.49 8.92 10.85
N THR A 188 21.15 7.77 10.90
CA THR A 188 22.50 7.55 10.36
C THR A 188 22.57 6.18 9.70
N ASP A 189 23.50 6.00 8.76
CA ASP A 189 23.82 4.68 8.20
C ASP A 189 25.19 4.21 8.71
N ASN A 190 25.20 3.06 9.38
CA ASN A 190 26.42 2.45 9.91
C ASN A 190 27.12 1.51 8.90
N THR A 191 26.60 1.37 7.68
CA THR A 191 27.09 0.38 6.71
C THR A 191 27.92 0.96 5.57
N THR A 192 27.70 2.23 5.18
CA THR A 192 28.42 2.84 4.06
C THR A 192 29.02 4.22 4.33
N ASN A 193 28.48 5.03 5.26
CA ASN A 193 28.98 6.38 5.51
C ASN A 193 28.60 6.91 6.92
N THR A 194 29.49 6.75 7.91
CA THR A 194 29.20 7.03 9.34
C THR A 194 28.98 8.50 9.68
N ASP A 195 29.34 9.40 8.76
CA ASP A 195 29.37 10.82 9.03
C ASP A 195 28.09 11.52 8.54
N TRP A 196 27.15 10.80 7.92
CA TRP A 196 25.91 11.36 7.39
C TRP A 196 24.71 11.16 8.32
N TYR A 197 24.00 12.27 8.53
CA TYR A 197 22.84 12.38 9.38
C TYR A 197 21.67 12.90 8.55
N TRP A 198 20.47 12.38 8.77
CA TRP A 198 19.28 12.94 8.11
C TRP A 198 18.04 12.88 8.99
N LEU A 199 17.07 13.70 8.63
CA LEU A 199 15.70 13.67 9.14
C LEU A 199 14.77 13.28 7.99
N ASP A 200 13.88 12.33 8.26
CA ASP A 200 12.81 11.98 7.31
C ASP A 200 11.91 13.19 7.04
N TRP A 201 11.11 13.08 5.98
CA TRP A 201 10.02 14.02 5.70
C TRP A 201 9.15 14.30 6.92
N GLN A 202 9.18 15.56 7.35
CA GLN A 202 8.31 16.14 8.35
C GLN A 202 7.13 16.80 7.64
N ASP A 203 5.91 16.31 7.90
CA ASP A 203 4.69 16.96 7.46
C ASP A 203 4.31 18.05 8.47
N VAL A 204 4.22 19.29 8.00
CA VAL A 204 3.75 20.44 8.79
C VAL A 204 2.28 20.66 8.47
N ASP A 205 1.45 20.69 9.52
CA ASP A 205 0.04 21.07 9.45
C ASP A 205 -0.33 21.79 10.75
N VAL A 206 -0.31 23.11 10.72
CA VAL A 206 -0.47 23.96 11.92
C VAL A 206 -1.53 25.00 11.65
N ASN A 207 -2.52 25.11 12.54
CA ASN A 207 -3.48 26.21 12.51
C ASN A 207 -2.75 27.51 12.90
N ILE A 208 -2.81 28.51 12.01
CA ILE A 208 -2.14 29.80 12.18
C ILE A 208 -3.13 30.96 12.35
N SER A 209 -4.42 30.68 12.45
CA SER A 209 -5.51 31.68 12.38
C SER A 209 -5.38 32.81 13.39
N ASP A 210 -4.86 32.53 14.59
CA ASP A 210 -4.66 33.53 15.63
C ASP A 210 -3.49 34.48 15.36
N ASN A 211 -2.61 34.16 14.40
CA ASN A 211 -1.37 34.86 14.12
C ASN A 211 -1.32 35.46 12.71
N VAL A 212 -2.43 35.40 11.97
CA VAL A 212 -2.53 35.91 10.60
C VAL A 212 -3.87 36.61 10.36
N ALA A 213 -3.85 37.59 9.48
CA ALA A 213 -5.02 38.22 8.92
C ALA A 213 -4.95 38.20 7.39
N VAL A 214 -6.11 38.18 6.73
CA VAL A 214 -6.13 38.32 5.26
C VAL A 214 -5.49 39.63 4.85
N GLY A 215 -4.60 39.56 3.86
CA GLY A 215 -3.75 40.64 3.40
C GLY A 215 -2.35 40.66 4.03
N ASP A 216 -2.10 39.85 5.06
CA ASP A 216 -0.75 39.71 5.61
C ASP A 216 0.20 39.06 4.60
N ILE A 217 1.45 39.54 4.57
CA ILE A 217 2.50 38.96 3.76
C ILE A 217 3.15 37.84 4.54
N LEU A 218 3.01 36.62 4.04
CA LEU A 218 3.61 35.42 4.58
C LEU A 218 4.86 35.06 3.77
N ARG A 219 5.93 34.66 4.46
CA ARG A 219 7.19 34.24 3.86
C ARG A 219 7.50 32.82 4.27
N ILE A 220 7.70 31.97 3.28
CA ILE A 220 8.38 30.68 3.45
C ILE A 220 9.84 30.85 3.06
N GLU A 221 10.73 30.28 3.86
CA GLU A 221 12.16 30.26 3.61
C GLU A 221 12.76 28.91 3.97
N ALA A 222 13.63 28.39 3.09
CA ALA A 222 14.51 27.29 3.41
C ALA A 222 15.94 27.63 3.01
N SER A 223 16.88 27.41 3.92
CA SER A 223 18.31 27.48 3.65
C SER A 223 19.02 26.21 4.10
N ALA A 224 20.13 25.92 3.44
CA ALA A 224 21.06 24.89 3.87
C ALA A 224 22.49 25.28 3.50
N ALA A 225 23.45 24.76 4.25
CA ALA A 225 24.86 25.00 4.02
C ALA A 225 25.73 23.79 4.36
N GLY A 226 26.85 23.71 3.64
CA GLY A 226 27.98 22.88 4.05
C GLY A 226 28.69 23.44 5.28
N CYS A 227 29.65 22.69 5.81
CA CYS A 227 30.39 23.08 7.00
C CYS A 227 31.30 24.30 6.73
N ARG A 228 31.65 25.03 7.78
CA ARG A 228 32.43 26.26 7.62
C ARG A 228 33.86 26.06 7.16
N TYR A 229 34.37 24.83 7.22
CA TYR A 229 35.75 24.52 6.85
C TYR A 229 35.89 24.00 5.43
N SER A 230 34.78 23.82 4.71
CA SER A 230 34.71 23.09 3.44
C SER A 230 34.79 21.56 3.63
N GLY A 231 34.39 20.81 2.61
CA GLY A 231 34.54 19.35 2.55
C GLY A 231 33.35 18.55 3.07
N HIS A 232 32.42 19.17 3.82
CA HIS A 232 31.23 18.49 4.34
C HIS A 232 29.95 19.21 3.94
N ALA A 233 28.92 18.44 3.58
CA ALA A 233 27.71 18.99 2.97
C ALA A 233 26.51 19.06 3.92
N GLY A 234 25.52 19.85 3.52
CA GLY A 234 24.17 19.81 4.08
C GLY A 234 23.16 20.34 3.08
N HIS A 235 22.02 19.69 2.95
CA HIS A 235 20.94 20.08 2.04
C HIS A 235 19.56 19.79 2.65
N VAL A 236 18.57 20.55 2.20
CA VAL A 236 17.19 20.47 2.69
C VAL A 236 16.22 20.32 1.53
N TYR A 237 15.22 19.47 1.73
CA TYR A 237 14.14 19.24 0.81
C TYR A 237 12.89 20.04 1.20
N LEU A 238 12.13 20.50 0.21
CA LEU A 238 10.82 21.14 0.38
C LEU A 238 9.80 20.58 -0.62
N ASP A 239 8.57 20.38 -0.17
CA ASP A 239 7.50 19.81 -1.00
C ASP A 239 6.09 20.14 -0.44
N GLY A 240 5.06 20.10 -1.30
CA GLY A 240 3.66 19.93 -0.91
C GLY A 240 2.98 21.14 -0.27
N PHE A 241 3.41 22.38 -0.59
CA PHE A 241 2.77 23.59 -0.07
C PHE A 241 1.31 23.73 -0.49
N ARG A 242 0.42 23.96 0.47
CA ARG A 242 -1.02 24.15 0.23
C ARG A 242 -1.67 24.98 1.33
N SER A 243 -2.66 25.82 0.98
CA SER A 243 -3.47 26.56 1.97
C SER A 243 -4.67 25.77 2.44
N GLN A 244 -5.34 25.07 1.53
CA GLN A 244 -6.46 24.19 1.85
C GLN A 244 -5.98 22.76 2.13
N ALA A 245 -6.74 22.02 2.93
CA ALA A 245 -6.55 20.59 3.02
C ALA A 245 -6.64 20.06 1.60
N ALA A 246 -5.72 19.18 1.20
CA ALA A 246 -5.82 18.58 -0.11
C ALA A 246 -7.26 18.06 -0.24
N PRO A 247 -7.98 18.31 -1.36
CA PRO A 247 -9.03 17.36 -1.71
C PRO A 247 -8.38 15.99 -1.59
N GLN A 248 -9.08 14.99 -1.04
CA GLN A 248 -8.58 13.63 -0.74
C GLN A 248 -8.12 12.89 -2.03
N THR A 249 -7.13 13.49 -2.69
CA THR A 249 -6.62 13.39 -4.05
C THR A 249 -5.23 14.03 -3.98
N GLY A 250 -4.31 13.36 -3.30
CA GLY A 250 -2.97 13.87 -3.03
C GLY A 250 -2.21 12.89 -2.17
N THR A 251 -1.76 11.81 -2.80
CA THR A 251 -0.97 10.74 -2.21
C THR A 251 0.31 11.32 -1.61
N ALA A 252 0.47 11.27 -0.28
CA ALA A 252 1.81 11.25 0.31
C ALA A 252 2.47 9.95 -0.15
N THR A 253 3.47 10.04 -1.02
CA THR A 253 4.27 8.90 -1.47
C THR A 253 5.15 8.42 -0.33
N SER A 254 4.63 7.56 0.55
CA SER A 254 5.48 6.71 1.38
C SER A 254 5.88 5.49 0.57
N GLY A 255 7.12 5.50 0.06
CA GLY A 255 7.75 4.33 -0.55
C GLY A 255 7.74 3.11 0.38
N PHE A 256 7.42 1.95 -0.20
CA PHE A 256 7.17 0.68 0.47
C PHE A 256 8.32 -0.32 0.22
N ASP A 257 8.77 -1.03 1.27
CA ASP A 257 9.38 -2.37 1.21
C ASP A 257 9.37 -3.05 2.61
N LEU A 258 9.64 -4.36 2.72
CA LEU A 258 9.67 -5.16 3.96
C LEU A 258 10.75 -6.25 3.88
N ARG A 259 11.36 -6.62 5.02
CA ARG A 259 11.78 -7.99 5.49
C ARG A 259 12.62 -7.86 6.79
N ASN A 260 12.89 -8.86 7.66
CA ASN A 260 12.35 -10.20 7.93
C ASN A 260 12.44 -10.59 9.45
N ASP A 261 12.49 -9.66 10.41
CA ASP A 261 13.19 -9.98 11.68
C ASP A 261 12.37 -9.88 12.98
N ALA A 262 11.12 -9.40 12.98
CA ALA A 262 10.39 -9.15 14.24
C ALA A 262 8.94 -9.68 14.33
N LEU A 263 8.53 -10.56 13.42
CA LEU A 263 7.20 -11.19 13.46
C LEU A 263 7.39 -12.69 13.71
N GLY A 264 7.06 -13.11 14.94
CA GLY A 264 7.25 -14.46 15.44
C GLY A 264 6.83 -15.54 14.44
N ASN A 265 7.62 -16.61 14.40
CA ASN A 265 7.37 -17.78 13.57
C ASN A 265 5.90 -18.20 13.66
N GLY A 266 5.16 -18.02 12.57
CA GLY A 266 3.85 -18.65 12.42
C GLY A 266 3.97 -20.16 12.65
N TRP A 267 2.93 -20.78 13.18
CA TRP A 267 2.95 -22.18 13.65
C TRP A 267 3.39 -23.20 12.58
N CYS A 268 3.29 -22.86 11.28
CA CYS A 268 3.79 -23.70 10.18
C CYS A 268 5.26 -23.42 9.79
N GLY A 269 5.82 -22.26 10.16
CA GLY A 269 7.21 -21.88 9.86
C GLY A 269 8.25 -22.64 10.70
N THR A 270 7.86 -23.14 11.87
CA THR A 270 8.73 -23.94 12.75
C THR A 270 8.86 -25.40 12.31
N VAL A 271 7.91 -25.94 11.53
CA VAL A 271 7.92 -27.36 11.12
C VAL A 271 8.91 -27.62 9.97
N PHE A 272 9.38 -26.57 9.29
CA PHE A 272 10.32 -26.67 8.15
C PHE A 272 11.63 -25.89 8.32
N ALA A 273 11.94 -25.38 9.52
CA ALA A 273 13.16 -24.61 9.76
C ALA A 273 14.40 -25.52 9.92
N VAL A 274 15.23 -25.59 8.88
CA VAL A 274 16.67 -25.82 9.06
C VAL A 274 17.25 -24.48 9.52
N GLY A 275 17.81 -24.46 10.73
CA GLY A 275 18.24 -23.24 11.41
C GLY A 275 19.34 -22.51 10.66
N ASP A 276 19.32 -21.18 10.75
CA ASP A 276 20.44 -20.34 10.35
C ASP A 276 20.97 -19.60 11.59
N LYS A 277 22.25 -19.83 11.89
CA LYS A 277 23.00 -19.07 12.90
C LYS A 277 23.62 -17.87 12.20
N GLY A 278 23.60 -16.74 12.89
CA GLY A 278 23.87 -15.40 12.37
C GLY A 278 25.12 -15.20 11.50
N GLY A 279 25.04 -14.14 10.70
CA GLY A 279 26.15 -13.27 10.33
C GLY A 279 27.10 -13.76 9.25
N ASN A 280 27.16 -12.98 8.16
CA ASN A 280 28.23 -12.89 7.16
C ASN A 280 28.50 -14.15 6.30
N GLY A 281 27.84 -14.21 5.13
CA GLY A 281 28.18 -15.07 4.00
C GLY A 281 27.53 -14.56 2.70
N PRO A 282 28.13 -14.79 1.51
CA PRO A 282 27.65 -14.25 0.25
C PRO A 282 26.30 -14.90 -0.10
N GLY A 283 25.29 -14.08 -0.41
CA GLY A 283 24.02 -14.47 -1.03
C GLY A 283 23.43 -15.80 -0.53
N GLY A 284 22.71 -15.76 0.61
CA GLY A 284 21.90 -16.89 1.05
C GLY A 284 20.89 -17.33 -0.03
N PRO A 285 20.38 -18.57 0.03
CA PRO A 285 19.70 -19.26 -1.09
C PRO A 285 18.30 -18.72 -1.43
N TRP A 286 18.00 -17.46 -1.11
CA TRP A 286 16.69 -16.84 -1.22
C TRP A 286 16.70 -15.53 -2.03
N SER A 287 17.55 -15.45 -3.06
CA SER A 287 17.35 -14.49 -4.14
C SER A 287 16.04 -14.80 -4.89
N GLY A 288 15.41 -13.81 -5.55
CA GLY A 288 14.06 -13.92 -6.16
C GLY A 288 13.82 -15.14 -7.06
N ALA A 289 14.88 -15.76 -7.60
CA ALA A 289 14.82 -17.00 -8.37
C ALA A 289 14.50 -18.27 -7.53
N ALA A 290 14.87 -18.29 -6.24
CA ALA A 290 14.59 -19.43 -5.36
C ALA A 290 13.16 -19.41 -4.82
N LEU A 291 12.62 -18.21 -4.57
CA LEU A 291 11.23 -18.02 -4.17
C LEU A 291 10.26 -18.39 -5.30
N THR A 292 10.51 -17.92 -6.53
CA THR A 292 9.75 -18.35 -7.71
C THR A 292 9.76 -19.88 -7.88
N THR A 293 10.90 -20.53 -7.71
CA THR A 293 11.00 -21.99 -7.76
C THR A 293 10.20 -22.69 -6.66
N LEU A 294 10.23 -22.18 -5.41
CA LEU A 294 9.42 -22.70 -4.31
C LEU A 294 7.91 -22.49 -4.56
N TYR A 295 7.51 -21.33 -5.09
CA TYR A 295 6.14 -21.03 -5.47
C TYR A 295 5.63 -21.99 -6.56
N PHE A 296 6.44 -22.23 -7.61
CA PHE A 296 6.12 -23.22 -8.64
C PHE A 296 6.05 -24.65 -8.07
N MET A 297 6.93 -25.02 -7.13
CA MET A 297 6.88 -26.32 -6.45
C MET A 297 5.62 -26.49 -5.60
N MET A 298 5.13 -25.44 -4.93
CA MET A 298 3.90 -25.50 -4.14
C MET A 298 2.65 -25.61 -5.01
N PHE A 299 2.60 -24.91 -6.15
CA PHE A 299 1.54 -25.08 -7.15
C PHE A 299 1.54 -26.49 -7.77
N LEU A 300 2.72 -27.11 -7.91
CA LEU A 300 2.87 -28.45 -8.48
C LEU A 300 2.83 -29.58 -7.43
N LEU A 301 2.89 -29.26 -6.14
CA LEU A 301 2.91 -30.23 -5.04
C LEU A 301 1.66 -31.13 -5.05
N PRO A 302 0.43 -30.60 -5.23
CA PRO A 302 -0.77 -31.43 -5.35
C PRO A 302 -0.67 -32.38 -6.55
N VAL A 303 -0.15 -31.91 -7.69
CA VAL A 303 0.04 -32.72 -8.91
C VAL A 303 1.08 -33.82 -8.70
N TRP A 304 2.17 -33.52 -7.98
CA TRP A 304 3.22 -34.47 -7.66
C TRP A 304 2.78 -35.53 -6.64
N ILE A 305 2.05 -35.14 -5.59
CA ILE A 305 1.44 -36.04 -4.61
C ILE A 305 0.45 -36.97 -5.31
N LEU A 306 -0.38 -36.46 -6.22
CA LEU A 306 -1.30 -37.26 -7.04
C LEU A 306 -0.56 -38.27 -7.95
N LYS A 307 0.58 -37.88 -8.54
CA LYS A 307 1.42 -38.79 -9.34
C LYS A 307 2.07 -39.89 -8.51
N ARG A 308 2.34 -39.64 -7.23
CA ARG A 308 2.94 -40.61 -6.29
C ARG A 308 1.90 -41.54 -5.68
N MET A 309 0.70 -41.04 -5.41
CA MET A 309 -0.43 -41.83 -4.88
C MET A 309 -1.05 -42.74 -5.94
N HIS A 310 -0.95 -42.39 -7.23
CA HIS A 310 -1.37 -43.26 -8.33
C HIS A 310 -0.20 -44.06 -8.90
N GLY A 311 -0.02 -45.28 -8.39
CA GLY A 311 0.86 -46.28 -9.01
C GLY A 311 0.66 -46.34 -10.54
N LYS A 312 1.79 -46.37 -11.25
CA LYS A 312 2.12 -46.34 -12.70
C LYS A 312 1.08 -46.63 -13.83
N LYS A 313 -0.24 -46.72 -13.62
CA LYS A 313 -1.16 -47.30 -14.61
C LYS A 313 -2.36 -46.46 -15.09
N ARG A 314 -2.55 -45.20 -14.68
CA ARG A 314 -3.59 -44.35 -15.31
C ARG A 314 -3.11 -42.92 -15.54
N SER A 315 -2.91 -42.58 -16.81
CA SER A 315 -2.72 -41.21 -17.31
C SER A 315 -3.98 -40.40 -16.97
N LEU A 316 -3.85 -39.43 -16.06
CA LEU A 316 -5.00 -38.76 -15.44
C LEU A 316 -5.54 -37.58 -16.25
N MET A 317 -4.81 -37.03 -17.23
CA MET A 317 -5.28 -35.93 -18.11
C MET A 317 -4.50 -35.97 -19.43
N LYS A 318 -5.14 -35.70 -20.57
CA LYS A 318 -4.43 -35.55 -21.85
C LYS A 318 -3.48 -34.34 -21.73
N PRO A 319 -2.18 -34.45 -22.06
CA PRO A 319 -1.21 -33.36 -21.93
C PRO A 319 -1.65 -32.07 -22.64
N ALA A 320 -2.43 -32.20 -23.71
CA ALA A 320 -3.02 -31.06 -24.42
C ALA A 320 -3.95 -30.18 -23.57
N LEU A 321 -4.69 -30.72 -22.60
CA LEU A 321 -5.59 -29.94 -21.73
C LEU A 321 -4.82 -29.16 -20.67
N LEU A 322 -3.75 -29.75 -20.11
CA LEU A 322 -2.85 -29.07 -19.20
C LEU A 322 -2.09 -27.94 -19.93
N SER A 323 -1.58 -28.22 -21.13
CA SER A 323 -0.90 -27.23 -21.95
C SER A 323 -1.84 -26.10 -22.39
N PHE A 324 -3.12 -26.40 -22.66
CA PHE A 324 -4.12 -25.38 -23.01
C PHE A 324 -4.50 -24.50 -21.82
N LEU A 325 -4.73 -25.08 -20.63
CA LEU A 325 -4.95 -24.30 -19.40
C LEU A 325 -3.73 -23.44 -19.08
N PHE A 326 -2.52 -23.99 -19.22
CA PHE A 326 -1.27 -23.28 -19.00
C PHE A 326 -1.07 -22.12 -19.99
N LEU A 327 -1.37 -22.33 -21.28
CA LEU A 327 -1.32 -21.26 -22.30
C LEU A 327 -2.39 -20.19 -22.06
N LEU A 328 -3.60 -20.58 -21.66
CA LEU A 328 -4.68 -19.65 -21.37
C LEU A 328 -4.36 -18.78 -20.14
N ILE A 329 -3.71 -19.35 -19.13
CA ILE A 329 -3.18 -18.65 -17.95
C ILE A 329 -2.09 -17.64 -18.36
N LEU A 330 -1.14 -18.05 -19.22
CA LEU A 330 -0.10 -17.15 -19.74
C LEU A 330 -0.67 -16.02 -20.60
N CYS A 331 -1.67 -16.31 -21.44
CA CYS A 331 -2.28 -15.32 -22.33
C CYS A 331 -3.19 -14.32 -21.59
N LEU A 332 -3.86 -14.72 -20.50
CA LEU A 332 -4.66 -13.78 -19.69
C LEU A 332 -3.78 -12.86 -18.84
N ALA A 333 -2.60 -13.33 -18.38
CA ALA A 333 -1.64 -12.50 -17.66
C ALA A 333 -0.96 -11.45 -18.55
N ALA A 334 -0.91 -11.68 -19.87
CA ALA A 334 -0.20 -10.82 -20.84
C ALA A 334 -1.09 -9.77 -21.55
N ALA A 335 -2.40 -9.74 -21.31
CA ALA A 335 -3.36 -9.00 -22.17
C ALA A 335 -3.98 -7.74 -21.55
N LEU A 336 -3.48 -7.22 -20.42
CA LEU A 336 -3.97 -5.97 -19.85
C LEU A 336 -2.83 -4.96 -19.70
N PRO A 337 -3.02 -3.69 -20.10
CA PRO A 337 -2.04 -2.64 -19.87
C PRO A 337 -1.86 -2.47 -18.35
N ALA A 338 -0.68 -2.83 -17.84
CA ALA A 338 -0.25 -2.47 -16.51
C ALA A 338 0.21 -1.01 -16.56
N SER A 339 -0.55 -0.12 -15.93
CA SER A 339 -0.08 1.22 -15.58
C SER A 339 0.51 1.15 -14.19
N ALA A 340 1.68 1.74 -13.97
CA ALA A 340 2.25 1.96 -12.65
C ALA A 340 1.34 2.92 -11.88
N GLY A 341 0.43 2.35 -11.09
CA GLY A 341 -0.45 3.11 -10.22
C GLY A 341 -0.08 2.94 -8.76
N ASP A 342 -0.29 3.99 -7.96
CA ASP A 342 0.00 4.05 -6.52
C ASP A 342 -0.52 2.81 -5.76
N LEU A 343 0.41 1.93 -5.38
CA LEU A 343 0.20 0.82 -4.46
C LEU A 343 -0.47 1.34 -3.17
N VAL A 344 -1.68 0.85 -2.87
CA VAL A 344 -2.35 1.17 -1.61
C VAL A 344 -2.33 -0.03 -0.67
N PRO A 345 -1.81 0.12 0.57
CA PRO A 345 -1.84 -0.94 1.56
C PRO A 345 -3.27 -1.20 2.05
N LYS A 346 -3.59 -2.47 2.30
CA LYS A 346 -4.84 -2.91 2.92
C LYS A 346 -4.57 -4.02 3.91
N ALA A 347 -5.05 -3.86 5.14
CA ALA A 347 -4.92 -4.87 6.19
C ALA A 347 -5.91 -6.02 6.01
N GLN A 348 -7.14 -5.74 5.54
CA GLN A 348 -8.16 -6.77 5.36
C GLN A 348 -8.23 -7.24 3.90
N ARG A 349 -7.62 -8.39 3.61
CA ARG A 349 -7.67 -9.05 2.29
C ARG A 349 -8.48 -10.35 2.28
N TYR A 350 -8.99 -10.79 3.44
CA TYR A 350 -9.92 -11.91 3.51
C TYR A 350 -11.30 -11.46 3.04
N HIS A 351 -11.78 -12.07 1.95
CA HIS A 351 -13.13 -11.87 1.42
C HIS A 351 -13.79 -13.25 1.29
N PRO A 352 -14.82 -13.57 2.11
CA PRO A 352 -15.53 -14.83 1.97
C PRO A 352 -16.30 -14.89 0.64
N THR A 353 -16.72 -16.09 0.26
CA THR A 353 -17.60 -16.25 -0.91
C THR A 353 -19.00 -15.74 -0.59
N SER A 354 -19.59 -14.97 -1.52
CA SER A 354 -20.90 -14.31 -1.30
C SER A 354 -22.07 -15.29 -1.17
N ASP A 355 -21.88 -16.52 -1.63
CA ASP A 355 -22.87 -17.60 -1.65
C ASP A 355 -22.56 -18.76 -0.69
N GLY A 356 -21.42 -18.70 0.00
CA GLY A 356 -20.99 -19.75 0.94
C GLY A 356 -20.58 -21.05 0.27
N SER A 357 -20.45 -21.06 -1.06
CA SER A 357 -19.96 -22.21 -1.83
C SER A 357 -18.44 -22.10 -2.04
N GLY A 358 -17.82 -23.19 -2.50
CA GLY A 358 -16.37 -23.28 -2.64
C GLY A 358 -15.67 -23.62 -1.32
N THR A 359 -14.53 -22.98 -1.03
CA THR A 359 -13.78 -23.17 0.23
C THR A 359 -14.01 -21.98 1.17
N LEU A 360 -12.97 -21.28 1.63
CA LEU A 360 -13.09 -20.13 2.55
C LEU A 360 -13.12 -18.81 1.77
N THR A 361 -12.21 -18.64 0.82
CA THR A 361 -12.14 -17.45 -0.07
C THR A 361 -12.25 -17.81 -1.56
N LEU A 362 -12.07 -19.09 -1.91
CA LEU A 362 -12.17 -19.53 -3.30
C LEU A 362 -13.62 -19.81 -3.67
N ASP A 363 -14.14 -19.03 -4.63
CA ASP A 363 -15.37 -19.33 -5.35
C ASP A 363 -15.37 -20.71 -6.00
N SER A 364 -16.50 -21.42 -5.92
CA SER A 364 -16.80 -22.50 -6.87
C SER A 364 -17.32 -21.96 -8.20
N ASP A 365 -17.38 -22.82 -9.20
CA ASP A 365 -18.04 -22.54 -10.48
C ASP A 365 -19.57 -22.63 -10.42
N GLN A 366 -20.14 -23.32 -9.44
CA GLN A 366 -21.58 -23.57 -9.36
C GLN A 366 -22.35 -22.37 -8.78
N PRO A 367 -23.35 -21.82 -9.49
CA PRO A 367 -24.25 -20.81 -8.96
C PRO A 367 -25.38 -21.42 -8.12
N LEU A 368 -26.12 -20.58 -7.38
CA LEU A 368 -27.24 -21.01 -6.52
C LEU A 368 -28.41 -21.69 -7.27
N GLY A 369 -28.57 -21.41 -8.56
CA GLY A 369 -29.76 -21.78 -9.33
C GLY A 369 -30.90 -20.78 -9.23
N ALA A 370 -31.82 -20.83 -10.19
CA ALA A 370 -32.86 -19.81 -10.37
C ALA A 370 -33.81 -19.71 -9.15
N GLY A 371 -33.97 -18.50 -8.61
CA GLY A 371 -34.89 -18.19 -7.50
C GLY A 371 -34.34 -18.50 -6.11
N ASN A 372 -33.11 -19.00 -6.00
CA ASN A 372 -32.50 -19.37 -4.73
C ASN A 372 -31.71 -18.21 -4.12
N TRP A 373 -31.75 -18.14 -2.79
CA TRP A 373 -31.02 -17.16 -1.99
C TRP A 373 -29.98 -17.84 -1.13
N ALA A 374 -28.82 -17.22 -0.96
CA ALA A 374 -27.86 -17.56 0.07
C ALA A 374 -27.62 -16.37 0.98
N PHE A 375 -27.48 -16.64 2.26
CA PHE A 375 -27.04 -15.67 3.26
C PHE A 375 -25.86 -16.26 3.99
N VAL A 376 -24.79 -15.50 4.11
CA VAL A 376 -23.53 -15.92 4.71
C VAL A 376 -23.13 -14.89 5.74
N SER A 377 -22.74 -15.34 6.91
CA SER A 377 -22.09 -14.52 7.91
C SER A 377 -20.79 -15.18 8.32
N THR A 378 -19.69 -14.43 8.23
CA THR A 378 -18.36 -14.94 8.61
C THR A 378 -17.71 -13.96 9.56
N LEU A 379 -17.31 -14.44 10.73
CA LEU A 379 -16.43 -13.73 11.63
C LEU A 379 -15.00 -14.24 11.39
N ASN A 380 -14.10 -13.34 11.06
CA ASN A 380 -12.67 -13.63 11.01
C ASN A 380 -11.92 -12.73 11.98
N ILE A 381 -11.02 -13.31 12.77
CA ILE A 381 -10.17 -12.61 13.73
C ILE A 381 -8.72 -12.83 13.30
N SER A 382 -7.95 -11.76 13.20
CA SER A 382 -6.61 -11.78 12.64
C SER A 382 -5.63 -11.01 13.53
N LYS A 383 -4.41 -11.55 13.63
CA LYS A 383 -3.30 -10.95 14.36
C LYS A 383 -2.25 -10.41 13.41
N ARG A 384 -1.90 -9.15 13.62
CA ARG A 384 -0.89 -8.39 12.87
C ARG A 384 -1.05 -8.55 11.36
N PRO A 385 -2.25 -8.33 10.79
CA PRO A 385 -2.44 -8.35 9.34
C PRO A 385 -1.63 -7.25 8.64
N LEU A 386 -1.21 -6.19 9.36
CA LEU A 386 -0.42 -5.11 8.79
C LEU A 386 0.48 -4.41 9.83
N ASN A 387 1.78 -4.32 9.54
CA ASN A 387 2.78 -3.64 10.38
C ASN A 387 3.52 -2.55 9.56
N ARG A 388 4.05 -1.50 10.21
CA ARG A 388 4.92 -0.48 9.60
C ARG A 388 6.36 -0.63 10.11
N GLY A 389 7.35 -0.56 9.21
CA GLY A 389 8.77 -0.76 9.54
C GLY A 389 9.73 -0.01 8.63
N ASP A 390 11.01 -0.11 8.97
CA ASP A 390 12.21 0.45 8.34
C ASP A 390 12.94 -0.64 7.53
N ILE A 391 13.22 -0.38 6.26
CA ILE A 391 13.68 -1.38 5.29
C ILE A 391 15.17 -1.64 5.36
N ASN A 392 15.95 -0.66 5.80
CA ASN A 392 17.40 -0.79 5.68
C ASN A 392 18.04 -1.11 7.04
N ASN A 393 17.29 -0.93 8.13
CA ASN A 393 17.66 -1.35 9.48
C ASN A 393 16.91 -2.57 10.01
N LEU A 394 16.03 -3.20 9.20
CA LEU A 394 15.24 -4.38 9.60
C LEU A 394 14.43 -4.19 10.91
N THR A 395 13.92 -2.98 11.18
CA THR A 395 13.21 -2.67 12.43
C THR A 395 11.73 -2.37 12.19
N VAL A 396 10.85 -2.99 12.97
CA VAL A 396 9.44 -2.57 13.09
C VAL A 396 9.43 -1.25 13.83
N GLN A 397 9.02 -0.17 13.18
CA GLN A 397 8.90 1.14 13.83
C GLN A 397 7.56 1.26 14.57
N THR A 398 6.46 0.66 14.05
CA THR A 398 5.16 0.64 14.74
C THR A 398 4.20 -0.38 14.11
N GLU A 399 3.51 -1.19 14.92
CA GLU A 399 2.41 -2.04 14.45
C GLU A 399 1.20 -1.14 14.14
N ARG A 400 0.64 -1.19 12.91
CA ARG A 400 -0.48 -0.32 12.49
C ARG A 400 -1.84 -0.99 12.66
N VAL A 401 -1.94 -2.26 12.30
CA VAL A 401 -3.15 -3.06 12.59
C VAL A 401 -2.69 -4.31 13.32
N HIS A 402 -2.88 -4.32 14.64
CA HIS A 402 -2.40 -5.39 15.50
C HIS A 402 -3.45 -6.47 15.74
N ASP A 403 -4.66 -6.08 16.13
CA ASP A 403 -5.77 -7.00 16.37
C ASP A 403 -6.99 -6.52 15.59
N LEU A 404 -7.41 -7.30 14.60
CA LEU A 404 -8.54 -6.98 13.73
C LEU A 404 -9.53 -8.13 13.71
N ALA A 405 -10.77 -7.85 14.06
CA ALA A 405 -11.89 -8.73 13.78
C ALA A 405 -12.75 -8.12 12.67
N THR A 406 -13.21 -8.93 11.73
CA THR A 406 -14.15 -8.50 10.69
C THR A 406 -15.32 -9.47 10.66
N LEU A 407 -16.52 -8.89 10.71
CA LEU A 407 -17.77 -9.61 10.53
C LEU A 407 -18.32 -9.30 9.14
N ASP A 408 -18.22 -10.27 8.25
CA ASP A 408 -18.71 -10.20 6.88
C ASP A 408 -20.18 -10.64 6.85
N PHE A 409 -21.03 -9.82 6.26
CA PHE A 409 -22.41 -10.18 5.91
C PHE A 409 -22.56 -10.20 4.40
N ALA A 410 -22.73 -11.41 3.85
CA ALA A 410 -22.95 -11.58 2.43
C ALA A 410 -24.31 -12.19 2.11
N ALA A 411 -24.83 -11.82 0.95
CA ALA A 411 -26.03 -12.41 0.39
C ALA A 411 -25.86 -12.60 -1.12
N ALA A 412 -26.46 -13.66 -1.66
CA ALA A 412 -26.48 -13.91 -3.09
C ALA A 412 -27.86 -14.38 -3.57
N TYR A 413 -28.20 -14.02 -4.80
CA TYR A 413 -29.43 -14.42 -5.46
C TYR A 413 -29.14 -15.02 -6.84
N GLY A 414 -29.64 -16.23 -7.06
CA GLY A 414 -29.60 -16.89 -8.36
C GLY A 414 -30.71 -16.39 -9.27
N PHE A 415 -30.36 -15.61 -10.30
CA PHE A 415 -31.32 -15.13 -11.29
C PHE A 415 -31.76 -16.22 -12.25
N CYS A 416 -30.83 -17.08 -12.64
CA CYS A 416 -31.09 -18.23 -13.50
C CYS A 416 -30.21 -19.41 -13.08
N LYS A 417 -30.33 -20.54 -13.78
CA LYS A 417 -29.55 -21.75 -13.48
C LYS A 417 -28.03 -21.55 -13.55
N ASP A 418 -27.57 -20.61 -14.36
CA ASP A 418 -26.15 -20.41 -14.67
C ASP A 418 -25.61 -19.05 -14.17
N PHE A 419 -26.45 -18.19 -13.56
CA PHE A 419 -26.03 -16.84 -13.15
C PHE A 419 -26.63 -16.41 -11.81
N GLN A 420 -25.79 -15.80 -10.97
CA GLN A 420 -26.18 -15.15 -9.72
C GLN A 420 -25.48 -13.80 -9.55
N VAL A 421 -26.01 -13.00 -8.63
CA VAL A 421 -25.35 -11.79 -8.10
C VAL A 421 -25.22 -11.94 -6.59
N GLY A 422 -24.10 -11.49 -6.06
CA GLY A 422 -23.79 -11.43 -4.64
C GLY A 422 -23.40 -10.03 -4.20
N ILE A 423 -23.58 -9.76 -2.91
CA ILE A 423 -23.06 -8.60 -2.19
C ILE A 423 -22.41 -9.11 -0.91
N ASP A 424 -21.33 -8.46 -0.51
CA ASP A 424 -20.60 -8.69 0.73
C ASP A 424 -20.32 -7.35 1.42
N VAL A 425 -20.71 -7.27 2.69
CA VAL A 425 -20.62 -6.07 3.52
C VAL A 425 -19.79 -6.40 4.76
N PRO A 426 -18.49 -6.06 4.75
CA PRO A 426 -17.61 -6.28 5.90
C PRO A 426 -17.86 -5.21 6.98
N PHE A 427 -17.89 -5.62 8.24
CA PHE A 427 -17.84 -4.73 9.40
C PHE A 427 -16.56 -4.98 10.18
N ASN A 428 -15.65 -4.01 10.16
CA ASN A 428 -14.34 -4.08 10.80
C ASN A 428 -14.43 -3.60 12.24
N LEU A 429 -13.77 -4.34 13.13
CA LEU A 429 -13.56 -4.05 14.54
C LEU A 429 -12.04 -4.04 14.78
N LEU A 430 -11.43 -2.87 14.70
CA LEU A 430 -10.04 -2.67 15.07
C LEU A 430 -9.95 -2.65 16.60
N LEU A 431 -9.51 -3.78 17.15
CA LEU A 431 -9.39 -3.98 18.59
C LEU A 431 -8.10 -3.36 19.13
N ASN A 432 -7.04 -3.37 18.32
CA ASN A 432 -5.76 -2.76 18.65
C ASN A 432 -5.03 -2.37 17.35
N GLY A 433 -4.60 -1.12 17.25
CA GLY A 433 -3.89 -0.58 16.10
C GLY A 433 -3.71 0.92 16.21
N SER A 434 -3.11 1.50 15.19
CA SER A 434 -2.90 2.95 15.06
C SER A 434 -3.29 3.43 13.67
N ASN A 435 -3.80 4.66 13.58
CA ASN A 435 -4.08 5.32 12.30
C ASN A 435 -2.78 5.60 11.54
N VAL A 436 -2.84 6.10 10.31
CA VAL A 436 -1.67 6.49 9.48
C VAL A 436 -0.77 7.55 10.13
N ARG A 437 -1.27 8.30 11.12
CA ARG A 437 -0.50 9.28 11.91
C ARG A 437 0.25 8.66 13.10
N GLY A 438 -0.05 7.40 13.44
CA GLY A 438 0.59 6.67 14.55
C GLY A 438 -0.14 6.80 15.88
N GLU A 439 -1.35 7.37 15.88
CA GLU A 439 -2.18 7.49 17.07
C GLU A 439 -2.87 6.15 17.34
N GLU A 440 -2.60 5.57 18.51
CA GLU A 440 -3.25 4.34 18.95
C GLU A 440 -4.75 4.59 19.19
N ASN A 441 -5.60 3.79 18.54
CA ASN A 441 -7.04 3.90 18.74
C ASN A 441 -7.75 2.59 18.34
N THR A 442 -8.92 2.37 18.92
CA THR A 442 -9.90 1.41 18.41
C THR A 442 -10.75 2.07 17.33
N ASN A 443 -11.09 1.34 16.28
CA ASN A 443 -11.95 1.86 15.21
C ASN A 443 -12.93 0.79 14.74
N ASN A 444 -14.21 1.14 14.70
CA ASN A 444 -15.24 0.29 14.15
C ASN A 444 -15.82 0.98 12.92
N ASN A 445 -15.75 0.32 11.76
CA ASN A 445 -16.23 0.87 10.51
C ASN A 445 -16.83 -0.23 9.62
N ILE A 446 -17.70 0.19 8.70
CA ILE A 446 -18.00 -0.62 7.53
C ILE A 446 -16.71 -0.67 6.71
N GLY A 447 -16.31 -1.84 6.21
CA GLY A 447 -15.18 -1.97 5.29
C GLY A 447 -15.60 -1.70 3.84
N ASP A 448 -14.79 -2.17 2.91
CA ASP A 448 -15.09 -1.99 1.49
C ASP A 448 -16.17 -2.98 1.02
N ILE A 449 -17.33 -2.44 0.63
CA ILE A 449 -18.45 -3.24 0.14
C ILE A 449 -18.10 -3.82 -1.22
N LYS A 450 -18.33 -5.12 -1.40
CA LYS A 450 -18.10 -5.83 -2.66
C LYS A 450 -19.41 -6.30 -3.26
N VAL A 451 -19.59 -6.07 -4.56
CA VAL A 451 -20.68 -6.62 -5.36
C VAL A 451 -20.09 -7.50 -6.46
N ASN A 452 -20.58 -8.71 -6.61
CA ASN A 452 -20.06 -9.67 -7.59
C ASN A 452 -21.18 -10.35 -8.40
N GLY A 453 -20.86 -10.76 -9.62
CA GLY A 453 -21.63 -11.74 -10.38
C GLY A 453 -20.91 -13.08 -10.36
N LYS A 454 -21.63 -14.17 -10.62
CA LYS A 454 -21.02 -15.48 -10.92
C LYS A 454 -21.79 -16.13 -12.05
N TRP A 455 -21.11 -16.32 -13.18
CA TRP A 455 -21.66 -16.90 -14.40
C TRP A 455 -20.96 -18.21 -14.73
N GLN A 456 -21.66 -19.33 -14.60
CA GLN A 456 -21.16 -20.63 -15.02
C GLN A 456 -21.34 -20.80 -16.53
N PHE A 457 -20.23 -20.86 -17.26
CA PHE A 457 -20.24 -21.04 -18.72
C PHE A 457 -19.85 -22.45 -19.15
N LEU A 458 -19.32 -23.27 -18.23
CA LEU A 458 -19.00 -24.67 -18.48
C LEU A 458 -19.38 -25.54 -17.28
N SER A 459 -20.18 -26.57 -17.52
CA SER A 459 -20.59 -27.53 -16.51
C SER A 459 -20.49 -28.95 -17.05
N ARG A 460 -19.69 -29.79 -16.40
CA ARG A 460 -19.53 -31.23 -16.67
C ARG A 460 -19.54 -31.99 -15.34
N PRO A 461 -19.80 -33.32 -15.34
CA PRO A 461 -19.87 -34.09 -14.10
C PRO A 461 -18.58 -34.10 -13.26
N THR A 462 -17.43 -33.90 -13.89
CA THR A 462 -16.12 -33.96 -13.22
C THR A 462 -15.39 -32.62 -13.16
N TYR A 463 -15.84 -31.61 -13.90
CA TYR A 463 -15.22 -30.28 -13.89
C TYR A 463 -16.19 -29.22 -14.37
N GLY A 464 -15.96 -27.97 -13.98
CA GLY A 464 -16.75 -26.83 -14.44
C GLY A 464 -15.97 -25.54 -14.26
N LEU A 465 -16.43 -24.50 -14.96
CA LEU A 465 -15.82 -23.17 -14.97
C LEU A 465 -16.89 -22.09 -14.88
N ALA A 466 -16.58 -21.06 -14.11
CA ALA A 466 -17.34 -19.83 -14.02
C ALA A 466 -16.44 -18.61 -14.13
N PHE A 467 -17.05 -17.52 -14.57
CA PHE A 467 -16.48 -16.18 -14.49
C PHE A 467 -17.19 -15.41 -13.38
N VAL A 468 -16.41 -14.78 -12.50
CA VAL A 468 -16.85 -14.05 -11.31
C VAL A 468 -16.39 -12.60 -11.42
N PRO A 469 -17.11 -11.72 -12.15
CA PRO A 469 -16.83 -10.29 -12.16
C PRO A 469 -17.21 -9.66 -10.82
N TYR A 470 -16.49 -8.63 -10.38
CA TYR A 470 -16.82 -7.91 -9.16
C TYR A 470 -16.38 -6.44 -9.21
N VAL A 471 -17.00 -5.66 -8.33
CA VAL A 471 -16.69 -4.26 -8.03
C VAL A 471 -16.59 -4.10 -6.53
N ILE A 472 -15.63 -3.31 -6.07
CA ILE A 472 -15.43 -2.99 -4.66
C ILE A 472 -15.50 -1.47 -4.50
N PHE A 473 -16.33 -1.02 -3.58
CA PHE A 473 -16.53 0.39 -3.26
C PHE A 473 -15.65 0.78 -2.07
N PRO A 474 -14.98 1.96 -2.12
CA PRO A 474 -14.14 2.45 -1.03
C PRO A 474 -15.01 3.04 0.08
N SER A 475 -15.84 2.21 0.70
CA SER A 475 -16.74 2.59 1.79
C SER A 475 -16.07 2.50 3.16
N GLY A 476 -14.89 1.88 3.24
CA GLY A 476 -14.17 1.69 4.49
C GLY A 476 -13.24 2.83 4.87
N ASN A 477 -12.65 2.69 6.06
CA ASN A 477 -11.72 3.66 6.61
C ASN A 477 -10.28 3.36 6.15
N ASP A 478 -9.72 4.24 5.33
CA ASP A 478 -8.35 4.21 4.82
C ASP A 478 -7.33 4.83 5.78
N GLU A 479 -7.74 5.73 6.69
CA GLU A 479 -6.88 6.25 7.77
C GLU A 479 -6.36 5.14 8.70
N TYR A 480 -7.09 4.03 8.85
CA TYR A 480 -6.68 2.85 9.61
C TYR A 480 -6.23 1.69 8.72
N LEU A 481 -6.05 1.92 7.41
CA LEU A 481 -5.61 0.92 6.43
C LEU A 481 -6.58 -0.28 6.31
N LEU A 482 -7.86 -0.06 6.65
CA LEU A 482 -8.94 -1.05 6.55
C LEU A 482 -9.66 -0.96 5.20
N SER A 483 -9.39 0.09 4.44
CA SER A 483 -9.80 0.33 3.06
C SER A 483 -8.59 0.70 2.19
N GLU A 484 -8.69 0.43 0.90
CA GLU A 484 -7.75 0.97 -0.11
C GLU A 484 -8.07 2.43 -0.47
N GLY A 485 -9.14 3.02 0.06
CA GLY A 485 -9.58 4.39 -0.27
C GLY A 485 -9.91 4.61 -1.75
N LYS A 486 -9.87 3.53 -2.56
CA LYS A 486 -9.96 3.56 -4.01
C LYS A 486 -11.01 2.58 -4.52
N PHE A 487 -11.63 2.96 -5.63
CA PHE A 487 -12.54 2.09 -6.35
C PHE A 487 -11.78 0.90 -6.94
N SER A 488 -12.35 -0.29 -6.86
CA SER A 488 -11.79 -1.46 -7.55
C SER A 488 -12.79 -2.15 -8.46
N VAL A 489 -12.28 -2.64 -9.58
CA VAL A 489 -13.00 -3.51 -10.51
C VAL A 489 -12.15 -4.72 -10.82
N GLY A 490 -12.76 -5.90 -10.90
CA GLY A 490 -12.00 -7.10 -11.19
C GLY A 490 -12.84 -8.26 -11.66
N GLY A 491 -12.18 -9.37 -11.92
CA GLY A 491 -12.83 -10.61 -12.29
C GLY A 491 -11.95 -11.82 -12.02
N LYS A 492 -12.58 -12.92 -11.61
CA LYS A 492 -11.93 -14.22 -11.40
C LYS A 492 -12.51 -15.26 -12.35
N LEU A 493 -11.68 -16.12 -12.88
CA LEU A 493 -12.07 -17.44 -13.34
C LEU A 493 -12.02 -18.39 -12.15
N ALA A 494 -13.12 -19.09 -11.91
CA ALA A 494 -13.25 -20.10 -10.85
C ALA A 494 -13.53 -21.45 -11.49
N GLY A 495 -12.85 -22.49 -11.03
CA GLY A 495 -13.01 -23.84 -11.56
C GLY A 495 -12.95 -24.91 -10.50
N HIS A 496 -13.67 -26.02 -10.74
CA HIS A 496 -13.55 -27.22 -9.94
C HIS A 496 -13.10 -28.42 -10.77
N LEU A 497 -12.48 -29.39 -10.11
CA LEU A 497 -12.17 -30.72 -10.62
C LEU A 497 -12.52 -31.76 -9.56
N THR A 498 -13.57 -32.53 -9.80
CA THR A 498 -13.94 -33.67 -8.94
C THR A 498 -13.08 -34.88 -9.30
N HIS A 499 -12.13 -35.20 -8.43
CA HIS A 499 -11.25 -36.36 -8.59
C HIS A 499 -11.95 -37.66 -8.17
N SER A 500 -12.76 -37.60 -7.11
CA SER A 500 -13.56 -38.72 -6.62
C SER A 500 -14.84 -38.19 -5.94
N PRO A 501 -15.84 -39.03 -5.62
CA PRO A 501 -17.02 -38.58 -4.89
C PRO A 501 -16.74 -37.90 -3.55
N LYS A 502 -15.55 -38.13 -2.97
CA LYS A 502 -15.10 -37.55 -1.70
C LYS A 502 -14.16 -36.37 -1.86
N LEU A 503 -13.56 -36.12 -3.02
CA LEU A 503 -12.49 -35.14 -3.17
C LEU A 503 -12.71 -34.28 -4.41
N THR A 504 -12.85 -32.98 -4.18
CA THR A 504 -12.96 -31.95 -5.22
C THR A 504 -11.85 -30.93 -5.04
N PHE A 505 -11.15 -30.61 -6.11
CA PHE A 505 -10.18 -29.52 -6.15
C PHE A 505 -10.83 -28.27 -6.71
N LEU A 506 -10.40 -27.11 -6.23
CA LEU A 506 -10.83 -25.79 -6.68
C LEU A 506 -9.60 -24.97 -7.08
N ALA A 507 -9.77 -24.10 -8.08
CA ALA A 507 -8.74 -23.16 -8.48
C ALA A 507 -9.37 -21.87 -8.97
N ASN A 508 -8.83 -20.73 -8.49
CA ASN A 508 -9.23 -19.41 -8.91
C ASN A 508 -8.02 -18.65 -9.46
N LEU A 509 -8.26 -17.86 -10.51
CA LEU A 509 -7.30 -16.93 -11.08
C LEU A 509 -8.05 -15.66 -11.47
N GLY A 510 -7.59 -14.49 -11.06
CA GLY A 510 -8.25 -13.24 -11.36
C GLY A 510 -7.31 -12.06 -11.48
N VAL A 511 -7.89 -10.95 -11.91
CA VAL A 511 -7.24 -9.66 -11.99
C VAL A 511 -8.15 -8.64 -11.33
N GLN A 512 -7.55 -7.72 -10.56
CA GLN A 512 -8.19 -6.57 -9.95
C GLN A 512 -7.46 -5.31 -10.39
N GLN A 513 -8.20 -4.29 -10.79
CA GLN A 513 -7.69 -2.94 -10.96
C GLN A 513 -8.17 -2.12 -9.77
N VAL A 514 -7.24 -1.47 -9.08
CA VAL A 514 -7.48 -0.61 -7.92
C VAL A 514 -7.03 0.79 -8.29
N GLY A 515 -7.92 1.77 -8.25
CA GLY A 515 -7.57 3.08 -8.79
C GLY A 515 -8.66 4.12 -8.71
N ASN A 516 -8.39 5.26 -9.34
CA ASN A 516 -9.36 6.34 -9.47
C ASN A 516 -9.85 6.40 -10.93
N PRO A 517 -11.13 6.09 -11.20
CA PRO A 517 -11.70 6.15 -12.53
C PRO A 517 -11.64 7.53 -13.19
N ALA A 518 -11.62 8.60 -12.39
CA ALA A 518 -11.54 9.97 -12.90
C ALA A 518 -10.13 10.30 -13.43
N THR A 519 -9.08 9.80 -12.79
CA THR A 519 -7.67 10.07 -13.19
C THR A 519 -7.09 8.97 -14.08
N GLN A 520 -7.82 7.87 -14.29
CA GLN A 520 -7.36 6.67 -15.00
C GLN A 520 -6.07 6.05 -14.43
N ASN A 521 -5.75 6.36 -13.18
CA ASN A 521 -4.61 5.79 -12.47
C ASN A 521 -5.04 4.52 -11.74
N TYR A 522 -4.56 3.36 -12.20
CA TYR A 522 -4.92 2.05 -11.66
C TYR A 522 -3.69 1.18 -11.41
N SER A 523 -3.59 0.61 -10.22
CA SER A 523 -2.70 -0.51 -9.93
C SER A 523 -3.38 -1.82 -10.30
N THR A 524 -2.66 -2.71 -10.97
CA THR A 524 -3.18 -4.04 -11.32
C THR A 524 -2.70 -5.08 -10.31
N TRP A 525 -3.61 -5.88 -9.78
CA TRP A 525 -3.33 -7.03 -8.92
C TRP A 525 -3.76 -8.32 -9.60
N ILE A 526 -2.90 -9.33 -9.53
CA ILE A 526 -3.18 -10.70 -9.97
C ILE A 526 -3.55 -11.51 -8.74
N GLN A 527 -4.73 -12.11 -8.74
CA GLN A 527 -5.25 -12.93 -7.64
C GLN A 527 -5.22 -14.40 -8.03
N TYR A 528 -4.82 -15.27 -7.12
CA TYR A 528 -4.74 -16.70 -7.39
C TYR A 528 -5.04 -17.52 -6.14
N GLY A 529 -5.49 -18.75 -6.35
CA GLY A 529 -5.59 -19.70 -5.25
C GLY A 529 -6.01 -21.08 -5.70
N VAL A 530 -5.66 -22.06 -4.88
CA VAL A 530 -6.00 -23.47 -5.08
C VAL A 530 -6.47 -24.05 -3.77
N GLY A 531 -7.45 -24.94 -3.84
CA GLY A 531 -8.04 -25.55 -2.66
C GLY A 531 -8.59 -26.93 -2.91
N ALA A 532 -8.98 -27.58 -1.83
CA ALA A 532 -9.62 -28.88 -1.85
C ALA A 532 -10.77 -28.93 -0.85
N ASP A 533 -11.84 -29.60 -1.24
CA ASP A 533 -12.94 -30.03 -0.39
C ASP A 533 -12.91 -31.56 -0.31
N TYR A 534 -12.69 -32.07 0.91
CA TYR A 534 -12.71 -33.48 1.23
C TYR A 534 -13.94 -33.84 2.08
N LYS A 535 -14.89 -34.57 1.48
CA LYS A 535 -16.10 -35.05 2.15
C LYS A 535 -15.78 -36.21 3.08
N LEU A 536 -15.93 -35.98 4.38
CA LEU A 536 -15.88 -36.99 5.43
C LEU A 536 -17.15 -37.84 5.42
N SER A 537 -18.30 -37.19 5.26
CA SER A 537 -19.62 -37.80 5.19
C SER A 537 -20.52 -37.02 4.21
N LYS A 538 -21.83 -37.32 4.18
CA LYS A 538 -22.78 -36.55 3.37
C LYS A 538 -23.00 -35.12 3.88
N LYS A 539 -22.69 -34.88 5.15
CA LYS A 539 -22.93 -33.60 5.83
C LYS A 539 -21.63 -32.90 6.23
N GLU A 540 -20.50 -33.59 6.17
CA GLU A 540 -19.24 -33.12 6.76
C GLU A 540 -18.14 -33.08 5.72
N SER A 541 -17.36 -32.02 5.75
CA SER A 541 -16.22 -31.80 4.86
C SER A 541 -15.07 -31.12 5.60
N LEU A 542 -13.86 -31.41 5.15
CA LEU A 542 -12.67 -30.62 5.45
C LEU A 542 -12.33 -29.82 4.20
N VAL A 543 -12.22 -28.51 4.35
CA VAL A 543 -11.75 -27.63 3.29
C VAL A 543 -10.37 -27.10 3.63
N ALA A 544 -9.51 -26.98 2.63
CA ALA A 544 -8.22 -26.34 2.76
C ALA A 544 -7.90 -25.56 1.48
N GLU A 545 -7.24 -24.42 1.61
CA GLU A 545 -6.85 -23.57 0.50
C GLU A 545 -5.52 -22.86 0.75
N ILE A 546 -4.81 -22.61 -0.33
CA ILE A 546 -3.75 -21.61 -0.39
C ILE A 546 -4.24 -20.53 -1.35
N ASN A 547 -4.29 -19.30 -0.88
CA ASN A 547 -4.68 -18.14 -1.69
C ASN A 547 -3.64 -17.03 -1.56
N GLY A 548 -3.63 -16.12 -2.51
CA GLY A 548 -2.77 -14.96 -2.49
C GLY A 548 -3.03 -14.02 -3.66
N GLU A 549 -2.28 -12.94 -3.68
CA GLU A 549 -2.31 -11.98 -4.76
C GLU A 549 -0.96 -11.29 -4.91
N THR A 550 -0.70 -10.71 -6.07
CA THR A 550 0.54 -10.00 -6.34
C THR A 550 0.33 -8.83 -7.29
N ILE A 551 1.18 -7.80 -7.24
CA ILE A 551 1.11 -6.70 -8.21
C ILE A 551 1.46 -7.19 -9.62
N GLY A 552 0.70 -6.76 -10.62
CA GLY A 552 0.80 -7.21 -12.00
C GLY A 552 2.04 -6.72 -12.75
N GLU A 553 2.56 -5.55 -12.38
CA GLU A 553 3.77 -4.96 -13.00
C GLU A 553 5.03 -5.74 -12.65
N LYS A 554 5.12 -6.22 -11.41
CA LYS A 554 6.25 -6.98 -10.87
C LYS A 554 5.76 -8.16 -10.03
N PRO A 555 5.16 -9.19 -10.68
CA PRO A 555 4.59 -10.32 -9.96
C PRO A 555 5.65 -11.04 -9.13
N PHE A 556 5.35 -11.25 -7.84
CA PHE A 556 6.19 -11.98 -6.88
C PHE A 556 7.55 -11.37 -6.56
N ASP A 557 7.83 -10.16 -7.04
CA ASP A 557 9.14 -9.52 -6.93
C ASP A 557 9.47 -9.22 -5.45
N HIS A 558 8.48 -8.74 -4.70
CA HIS A 558 8.57 -8.50 -3.26
C HIS A 558 7.48 -9.23 -2.49
N THR A 559 7.81 -9.76 -1.31
CA THR A 559 6.83 -10.42 -0.42
C THR A 559 5.78 -9.46 0.12
N VAL A 560 6.11 -8.16 0.22
CA VAL A 560 5.21 -7.09 0.68
C VAL A 560 3.94 -7.03 -0.14
N VAL A 561 4.13 -7.00 -1.45
CA VAL A 561 3.07 -6.90 -2.45
C VAL A 561 2.68 -8.27 -2.97
N SER A 562 3.07 -9.34 -2.27
CA SER A 562 2.74 -10.73 -2.62
C SER A 562 2.31 -11.54 -1.39
N PRO A 563 1.20 -11.17 -0.72
CA PRO A 563 0.66 -11.93 0.40
C PRO A 563 0.19 -13.32 -0.03
N PHE A 564 0.41 -14.31 0.85
CA PHE A 564 -0.11 -15.67 0.71
C PHE A 564 -0.68 -16.13 2.04
N GLU A 565 -1.84 -16.79 2.04
CA GLU A 565 -2.43 -17.42 3.22
C GLU A 565 -2.69 -18.91 2.97
N LEU A 566 -2.42 -19.74 3.98
CA LEU A 566 -2.87 -21.11 4.07
C LEU A 566 -4.02 -21.15 5.08
N LEU A 567 -5.19 -21.62 4.65
CA LEU A 567 -6.39 -21.71 5.48
C LEU A 567 -6.98 -23.11 5.41
N ALA A 568 -7.57 -23.56 6.51
CA ALA A 568 -8.34 -24.80 6.56
C ALA A 568 -9.54 -24.65 7.50
N ALA A 569 -10.62 -25.37 7.21
CA ALA A 569 -11.81 -25.40 8.06
C ALA A 569 -12.50 -26.76 8.02
N TYR A 570 -13.11 -27.10 9.15
CA TYR A 570 -14.15 -28.12 9.19
C TYR A 570 -15.49 -27.46 8.89
N ARG A 571 -16.28 -28.10 8.03
CA ARG A 571 -17.58 -27.63 7.58
C ARG A 571 -18.62 -28.73 7.77
N ASN A 572 -19.78 -28.36 8.31
CA ASN A 572 -20.87 -29.28 8.57
C ASN A 572 -22.24 -28.66 8.19
N GLU A 573 -23.02 -29.43 7.43
CA GLU A 573 -24.43 -29.14 7.15
C GLU A 573 -25.30 -29.82 8.22
N TRP A 574 -25.59 -29.12 9.33
CA TRP A 574 -26.30 -29.75 10.45
C TRP A 574 -27.74 -30.13 10.05
N THR A 575 -28.39 -29.24 9.28
CA THR A 575 -29.75 -29.39 8.72
C THR A 575 -29.76 -28.90 7.27
N PRO A 576 -30.68 -29.39 6.43
CA PRO A 576 -30.73 -29.00 5.02
C PRO A 576 -30.63 -27.49 4.81
N GLY A 577 -29.64 -27.06 4.04
CA GLY A 577 -29.40 -25.66 3.69
C GLY A 577 -28.62 -24.86 4.74
N TRP A 578 -28.54 -25.32 6.00
CA TRP A 578 -27.73 -24.67 7.05
C TRP A 578 -26.37 -25.31 7.16
N THR A 579 -25.34 -24.52 6.89
CA THR A 579 -23.95 -24.93 7.00
C THR A 579 -23.24 -24.04 8.00
N TRP A 580 -22.44 -24.63 8.87
CA TRP A 580 -21.48 -23.89 9.68
C TRP A 580 -20.08 -24.39 9.37
N GLN A 581 -19.10 -23.50 9.59
CA GLN A 581 -17.70 -23.81 9.44
C GLN A 581 -16.88 -23.16 10.55
N VAL A 582 -15.87 -23.88 11.01
CA VAL A 582 -14.88 -23.38 11.95
C VAL A 582 -13.50 -23.75 11.42
N GLY A 583 -12.61 -22.79 11.44
CA GLY A 583 -11.29 -22.98 10.86
C GLY A 583 -10.35 -21.84 11.18
N GLY A 584 -9.25 -21.85 10.47
CA GLY A 584 -8.22 -20.84 10.61
C GLY A 584 -7.00 -21.20 9.79
N GLY A 585 -5.95 -20.43 10.01
CA GLY A 585 -4.69 -20.58 9.33
C GLY A 585 -3.84 -19.35 9.53
N GLY A 586 -3.07 -18.97 8.52
CA GLY A 586 -2.23 -17.77 8.60
C GLY A 586 -1.45 -17.52 7.32
N GLY A 587 -0.78 -16.39 7.33
CA GLY A 587 0.13 -15.95 6.29
C GLY A 587 1.30 -16.92 6.12
N LEU A 588 1.50 -17.39 4.90
CA LEU A 588 2.72 -18.07 4.47
C LEU A 588 3.81 -17.06 4.07
N SER A 589 3.41 -15.83 3.75
CA SER A 589 4.32 -14.70 3.55
C SER A 589 4.00 -13.57 4.52
N LYS A 590 4.93 -12.61 4.60
CA LYS A 590 4.79 -11.38 5.39
C LYS A 590 4.22 -10.23 4.55
N GLY A 591 3.39 -10.55 3.55
CA GLY A 591 2.79 -9.55 2.67
C GLY A 591 1.72 -8.71 3.34
N MET A 592 1.43 -7.54 2.78
CA MET A 592 0.38 -6.64 3.26
C MET A 592 -0.95 -7.39 3.31
N GLY A 593 -1.57 -7.45 4.49
CA GLY A 593 -2.85 -8.12 4.71
C GLY A 593 -2.76 -9.61 5.00
N ALA A 594 -1.57 -10.23 4.98
CA ALA A 594 -1.35 -11.60 5.42
C ALA A 594 -1.09 -11.63 6.94
N PRO A 595 -2.01 -12.17 7.77
CA PRO A 595 -1.87 -12.15 9.22
C PRO A 595 -0.95 -13.25 9.72
N GLN A 596 -0.40 -13.11 10.92
CA GLN A 596 0.35 -14.19 11.57
C GLN A 596 -0.52 -15.43 11.79
N TRP A 597 -1.77 -15.19 12.20
CA TRP A 597 -2.80 -16.19 12.28
C TRP A 597 -4.17 -15.57 12.02
N ARG A 598 -5.09 -16.39 11.54
CA ARG A 598 -6.50 -16.07 11.34
C ARG A 598 -7.35 -17.17 11.95
N ALA A 599 -8.35 -16.80 12.73
CA ALA A 599 -9.42 -17.70 13.17
C ALA A 599 -10.72 -17.33 12.43
N ILE A 600 -11.49 -18.33 12.01
CA ILE A 600 -12.67 -18.15 11.17
C ILE A 600 -13.83 -18.96 11.75
N VAL A 601 -14.98 -18.31 11.90
CA VAL A 601 -16.26 -18.94 12.18
C VAL A 601 -17.26 -18.42 11.15
N GLY A 602 -17.92 -19.32 10.44
CA GLY A 602 -18.90 -18.95 9.42
C GLY A 602 -20.19 -19.75 9.55
N VAL A 603 -21.30 -19.10 9.20
CA VAL A 603 -22.62 -19.73 9.04
C VAL A 603 -23.17 -19.30 7.69
N ALA A 604 -23.68 -20.25 6.93
CA ALA A 604 -24.34 -20.02 5.65
C ALA A 604 -25.71 -20.70 5.66
N TYR A 605 -26.70 -20.02 5.09
CA TYR A 605 -28.01 -20.57 4.83
C TYR A 605 -28.38 -20.44 3.36
N LEU A 606 -28.64 -21.58 2.73
CA LEU A 606 -29.11 -21.68 1.35
C LEU A 606 -30.62 -21.97 1.34
N PHE A 607 -31.41 -21.00 0.90
CA PHE A 607 -32.85 -21.14 0.70
C PHE A 607 -33.13 -22.03 -0.51
N ASN A 608 -34.11 -22.92 -0.36
CA ASN A 608 -34.60 -23.79 -1.43
C ASN A 608 -33.48 -24.53 -2.16
N ASN A 609 -32.75 -25.40 -1.47
CA ASN A 609 -31.90 -26.38 -2.13
C ASN A 609 -32.77 -27.61 -2.48
N PRO A 610 -33.40 -27.71 -3.68
CA PRO A 610 -33.93 -28.98 -4.11
C PRO A 610 -32.69 -29.86 -4.29
N LYS A 611 -32.44 -30.76 -3.32
CA LYS A 611 -31.49 -31.85 -3.51
C LYS A 611 -31.75 -32.41 -4.90
N ALA A 612 -30.80 -32.23 -5.81
CA ALA A 612 -30.89 -32.81 -7.14
C ALA A 612 -31.24 -34.29 -6.92
N ALA A 613 -32.37 -34.72 -7.48
CA ALA A 613 -32.74 -36.12 -7.45
C ALA A 613 -31.54 -36.92 -7.97
N PRO A 614 -31.19 -38.07 -7.35
CA PRO A 614 -30.05 -38.86 -7.81
C PRO A 614 -30.25 -39.16 -9.30
N ALA A 615 -29.27 -38.76 -10.12
CA ALA A 615 -29.25 -39.11 -11.52
C ALA A 615 -29.35 -40.65 -11.63
N ARG A 616 -30.37 -41.11 -12.38
CA ARG A 616 -30.60 -42.51 -12.68
C ARG A 616 -29.56 -43.05 -13.64
#